data_AF-A0A851GP55-F1
#
_entry.id   AF-A0A851GP55-F1
#
_cell.length_a   1.000
_cell.length_b   1.000
_cell.length_c   1.000
_cell.angle_alpha   90.00
_cell.angle_beta   90.00
_cell.angle_gamma   90.00
#
_symmetry.space_group_name_H-M   'P 1'
#
loop_
_entity.id
_entity.type
_entity.pdbx_description
1 polymer ?
#
loop_
_entity_poly.entity_id
_entity_poly.type
_entity_poly.pdbx_seq_one_letter_code
_entity_poly.pdbx_strand_id
1 'polypeptide(L)'
;MEDWSKLNKLVMEDVCMIRVSKNVTSFWFKGLPEELHFSISHRPGDLYWNLHLSKNVINSKNKPKITVCKIRTQDLTTDFENICRYFMSQILEPIPMHRNRRKEAGYLIKQEDLNNRKTFRRFHKGMKSAFQKCSKWVGKKQFRILQNAEAEMTAWASSRENQQRILSGLKRIPRRFSKRNKGGILITQKETTAVIMTNGKLYRIKEAKAIQDIFLSLISPELLRQLHTKILFAIPRVLAATSFKQVERWNNPVEVIIVYSPAKRTEVCA
;
A
#
# COMPACT_ATOMS: atom_id res chain seq x y z
N MET A 1 -9.27 -7.69 -21.30
CA MET A 1 -8.48 -7.17 -20.15
C MET A 1 -9.43 -6.26 -19.39
N GLU A 2 -9.57 -6.39 -18.07
CA GLU A 2 -10.44 -5.46 -17.32
C GLU A 2 -9.79 -4.07 -17.37
N ASP A 3 -10.56 -3.06 -17.78
CA ASP A 3 -10.08 -1.69 -17.94
C ASP A 3 -10.06 -1.00 -16.56
N TRP A 4 -8.92 -1.13 -15.88
CA TRP A 4 -8.70 -0.50 -14.57
C TRP A 4 -8.57 1.02 -14.65
N SER A 5 -8.48 1.62 -15.85
CA SER A 5 -8.32 3.08 -16.01
C SER A 5 -9.51 3.88 -15.48
N LYS A 6 -10.68 3.24 -15.35
CA LYS A 6 -11.92 3.86 -14.85
C LYS A 6 -12.17 3.61 -13.37
N LEU A 7 -11.34 2.79 -12.71
CA LEU A 7 -11.43 2.56 -11.27
C LEU A 7 -11.20 3.87 -10.53
N ASN A 8 -12.15 4.24 -9.68
CA ASN A 8 -11.99 5.40 -8.82
C ASN A 8 -12.44 5.12 -7.37
N LYS A 9 -12.92 3.91 -7.09
CA LYS A 9 -13.33 3.48 -5.75
C LYS A 9 -12.99 2.01 -5.51
N LEU A 10 -12.22 1.74 -4.47
CA LEU A 10 -11.93 0.42 -3.94
C LEU A 10 -12.67 0.24 -2.61
N VAL A 11 -13.34 -0.89 -2.45
CA VAL A 11 -14.03 -1.26 -1.20
C VAL A 11 -13.56 -2.64 -0.77
N MET A 12 -13.08 -2.76 0.45
CA MET A 12 -12.90 -4.04 1.14
C MET A 12 -14.00 -4.11 2.20
N GLU A 13 -14.96 -5.01 2.02
CA GLU A 13 -16.14 -5.11 2.90
C GLU A 13 -15.71 -5.21 4.37
N ASP A 14 -16.34 -4.37 5.20
CA ASP A 14 -16.10 -4.22 6.65
C ASP A 14 -14.67 -3.87 7.09
N VAL A 15 -13.78 -3.54 6.15
CA VAL A 15 -12.39 -3.18 6.46
C VAL A 15 -12.10 -1.73 6.09
N CYS A 16 -12.25 -1.37 4.81
CA CYS A 16 -11.93 -0.03 4.35
C CYS A 16 -12.56 0.32 3.00
N MET A 17 -12.59 1.62 2.72
CA MET A 17 -12.98 2.17 1.44
C MET A 17 -12.00 3.27 1.07
N ILE A 18 -11.54 3.27 -0.18
CA ILE A 18 -10.70 4.33 -0.75
C ILE A 18 -11.36 4.79 -2.04
N ARG A 19 -11.55 6.10 -2.18
CA ARG A 19 -12.02 6.77 -3.39
C ARG A 19 -10.96 7.72 -3.88
N VAL A 20 -10.47 7.49 -5.08
CA VAL A 20 -9.50 8.35 -5.74
C VAL A 20 -10.24 9.21 -6.76
N SER A 21 -10.04 10.51 -6.73
CA SER A 21 -10.53 11.46 -7.74
C SER A 21 -9.39 12.39 -8.12
N LYS A 22 -9.54 13.12 -9.24
CA LYS A 22 -8.47 13.95 -9.82
C LYS A 22 -7.78 14.87 -8.79
N ASN A 23 -8.55 15.41 -7.84
CA ASN A 23 -8.11 16.46 -6.91
C ASN A 23 -8.26 16.08 -5.43
N VAL A 24 -8.85 14.93 -5.14
CA VAL A 24 -9.18 14.50 -3.77
C VAL A 24 -9.10 12.98 -3.70
N THR A 25 -8.43 12.47 -2.67
CA THR A 25 -8.51 11.06 -2.27
C THR A 25 -9.26 10.98 -0.94
N SER A 26 -10.37 10.25 -0.89
CA SER A 26 -11.17 10.05 0.32
C SER A 26 -11.06 8.61 0.80
N PHE A 27 -11.07 8.40 2.12
CA PHE A 27 -11.02 7.05 2.67
C PHE A 27 -11.74 6.92 4.01
N TRP A 28 -12.23 5.71 4.26
CA TRP A 28 -12.84 5.27 5.51
C TRP A 28 -12.26 3.91 5.88
N PHE A 29 -12.23 3.59 7.17
CA PHE A 29 -11.79 2.29 7.68
C PHE A 29 -12.56 1.90 8.94
N LYS A 30 -12.59 0.59 9.22
CA LYS A 30 -13.22 0.02 10.42
C LYS A 30 -12.69 0.68 11.69
N GLY A 31 -13.58 1.20 12.51
CA GLY A 31 -13.26 1.94 13.74
C GLY A 31 -13.47 3.44 13.65
N LEU A 32 -13.64 4.00 12.44
CA LEU A 32 -14.14 5.36 12.26
C LEU A 32 -15.68 5.34 12.15
N PRO A 33 -16.42 6.26 12.81
CA PRO A 33 -17.87 6.37 12.64
C PRO A 33 -18.28 6.44 11.17
N GLU A 34 -19.36 5.77 10.78
CA GLU A 34 -19.76 5.58 9.37
C GLU A 34 -20.06 6.91 8.65
N GLU A 35 -20.50 7.92 9.39
CA GLU A 35 -20.77 9.25 8.87
C GLU A 35 -19.48 10.01 8.55
N LEU A 36 -18.34 9.59 9.10
CA LEU A 36 -17.07 10.28 8.96
C LEU A 36 -16.20 9.63 7.87
N HIS A 37 -15.30 10.41 7.31
CA HIS A 37 -14.23 9.93 6.44
C HIS A 37 -13.09 10.93 6.44
N PHE A 38 -11.92 10.45 6.06
CA PHE A 38 -10.79 11.30 5.75
C PHE A 38 -10.81 11.69 4.28
N SER A 39 -10.23 12.84 3.97
CA SER A 39 -9.93 13.24 2.60
C SER A 39 -8.63 14.01 2.51
N ILE A 40 -7.78 13.65 1.56
CA ILE A 40 -6.59 14.40 1.19
C ILE A 40 -6.95 15.21 -0.05
N SER A 41 -6.93 16.55 0.06
CA SER A 41 -7.04 17.43 -1.11
C SER A 41 -5.66 17.69 -1.70
N HIS A 42 -5.53 17.54 -3.01
CA HIS A 42 -4.28 17.69 -3.75
C HIS A 42 -4.53 18.39 -5.10
N ARG A 43 -5.27 19.51 -5.07
CA ARG A 43 -5.62 20.22 -6.32
C ARG A 43 -4.35 20.81 -6.94
N PRO A 44 -4.23 20.77 -8.28
CA PRO A 44 -3.18 21.52 -8.97
C PRO A 44 -3.25 23.00 -8.58
N GLY A 45 -2.11 23.56 -8.17
CA GLY A 45 -1.99 24.96 -7.76
C GLY A 45 -2.25 25.26 -6.28
N ASP A 46 -2.76 24.31 -5.50
CA ASP A 46 -2.87 24.50 -4.05
C ASP A 46 -1.46 24.57 -3.42
N LEU A 47 -1.26 25.53 -2.51
CA LEU A 47 -0.01 25.65 -1.73
C LEU A 47 0.21 24.46 -0.79
N TYR A 48 -0.87 23.80 -0.38
CA TYR A 48 -0.85 22.72 0.60
C TYR A 48 -1.71 21.53 0.16
N TRP A 49 -1.21 20.34 0.47
CA TRP A 49 -2.02 19.14 0.58
C TRP A 49 -2.65 19.10 1.97
N ASN A 50 -3.97 18.97 2.03
CA ASN A 50 -4.69 19.03 3.30
C ASN A 50 -5.37 17.71 3.60
N LEU A 51 -5.09 17.12 4.77
CA LEU A 51 -5.84 16.01 5.31
C LEU A 51 -7.01 16.56 6.13
N HIS A 52 -8.22 16.30 5.70
CA HIS A 52 -9.44 16.66 6.41
C HIS A 52 -10.10 15.44 7.03
N LEU A 53 -10.71 15.62 8.20
CA LEU A 53 -11.76 14.76 8.70
C LEU A 53 -13.11 15.44 8.43
N SER A 54 -14.01 14.77 7.72
CA SER A 54 -15.28 15.36 7.28
C SER A 54 -16.47 14.44 7.56
N LYS A 55 -17.64 15.03 7.81
CA LYS A 55 -18.92 14.31 7.92
C LYS A 55 -19.63 14.24 6.57
N ASN A 56 -20.16 13.09 6.20
CA ASN A 56 -21.02 12.92 5.04
C ASN A 56 -22.34 13.64 5.29
N VAL A 57 -22.62 14.66 4.47
CA VAL A 57 -23.89 15.40 4.46
C VAL A 57 -24.33 15.61 3.02
N ILE A 58 -25.64 15.80 2.81
CA ILE A 58 -26.23 15.98 1.47
C ILE A 58 -25.65 17.22 0.78
N ASN A 59 -25.51 18.34 1.50
CA ASN A 59 -24.96 19.58 0.97
C ASN A 59 -23.43 19.66 1.14
N SER A 60 -22.70 19.42 0.05
CA SER A 60 -21.23 19.43 0.05
C SER A 60 -20.59 20.80 0.31
N LYS A 61 -21.28 21.91 0.00
CA LYS A 61 -20.72 23.26 0.16
C LYS A 61 -20.51 23.64 1.62
N ASN A 62 -21.42 23.20 2.49
CA ASN A 62 -21.39 23.54 3.90
C ASN A 62 -20.94 22.36 4.78
N LYS A 63 -20.26 21.37 4.18
CA LYS A 63 -19.87 20.12 4.83
C LYS A 63 -19.04 20.37 6.09
N PRO A 64 -19.44 19.84 7.27
CA PRO A 64 -18.60 19.85 8.46
C PRO A 64 -17.27 19.17 8.16
N LYS A 65 -16.18 19.90 8.36
CA LYS A 65 -14.82 19.39 8.18
C LYS A 65 -13.84 20.14 9.08
N ILE A 66 -12.84 19.42 9.55
CA ILE A 66 -11.66 19.99 10.22
C ILE A 66 -10.44 19.50 9.47
N THR A 67 -9.56 20.42 9.09
CA THR A 67 -8.24 20.07 8.59
C THR A 67 -7.39 19.57 9.76
N VAL A 68 -6.98 18.30 9.69
CA VAL A 68 -6.13 17.64 10.67
C VAL A 68 -4.69 18.10 10.48
N CYS A 69 -4.19 18.04 9.24
CA CYS A 69 -2.86 18.52 8.91
C CYS A 69 -2.78 19.07 7.50
N LYS A 70 -1.74 19.90 7.28
CA LYS A 70 -1.37 20.46 5.98
C LYS A 70 0.11 20.19 5.71
N ILE A 71 0.44 19.87 4.47
CA ILE A 71 1.82 19.65 3.98
C ILE A 71 2.02 20.56 2.78
N ARG A 72 3.13 21.30 2.69
CA ARG A 72 3.36 22.15 1.52
C ARG A 72 3.52 21.29 0.27
N THR A 73 2.89 21.71 -0.82
CA THR A 73 3.00 21.01 -2.11
C THR A 73 4.45 20.92 -2.56
N GLN A 74 5.22 21.99 -2.37
CA GLN A 74 6.63 22.06 -2.73
C GLN A 74 7.43 20.94 -2.04
N ASP A 75 7.33 20.82 -0.71
CA ASP A 75 8.04 19.81 0.08
C ASP A 75 7.74 18.38 -0.39
N LEU A 76 6.50 18.09 -0.79
CA LEU A 76 6.13 16.77 -1.32
C LEU A 76 6.72 16.52 -2.73
N THR A 77 6.77 17.54 -3.58
CA THR A 77 7.23 17.41 -4.96
C THR A 77 8.73 17.42 -5.11
N THR A 78 9.44 18.26 -4.36
CA THR A 78 10.90 18.39 -4.41
C THR A 78 11.58 17.15 -3.84
N ASP A 79 11.00 16.55 -2.80
CA ASP A 79 11.62 15.43 -2.07
C ASP A 79 10.95 14.08 -2.31
N PHE A 80 10.08 13.98 -3.31
CA PHE A 80 9.32 12.75 -3.58
C PHE A 80 10.23 11.52 -3.72
N GLU A 81 11.34 11.65 -4.47
CA GLU A 81 12.30 10.55 -4.64
C GLU A 81 12.93 10.11 -3.31
N ASN A 82 13.27 11.05 -2.44
CA ASN A 82 13.89 10.77 -1.15
C ASN A 82 12.89 10.09 -0.20
N ILE A 83 11.63 10.52 -0.20
CA ILE A 83 10.54 9.87 0.53
C ILE A 83 10.38 8.43 0.05
N CYS A 84 10.37 8.21 -1.27
CA CYS A 84 10.31 6.87 -1.85
C CYS A 84 11.52 6.03 -1.44
N ARG A 85 12.76 6.56 -1.53
CA ARG A 85 13.98 5.82 -1.12
C ARG A 85 13.93 5.43 0.36
N TYR A 86 13.56 6.35 1.24
CA TYR A 86 13.44 6.07 2.66
C TYR A 86 12.37 5.01 2.93
N PHE A 87 11.18 5.15 2.34
CA PHE A 87 10.12 4.13 2.42
C PHE A 87 10.62 2.75 1.97
N MET A 88 11.29 2.67 0.81
CA MET A 88 11.86 1.41 0.32
C MET A 88 12.91 0.85 1.29
N SER A 89 13.74 1.69 1.92
CA SER A 89 14.74 1.25 2.92
C SER A 89 14.10 0.71 4.20
N GLN A 90 12.89 1.17 4.54
CA GLN A 90 12.15 0.67 5.71
C GLN A 90 11.54 -0.70 5.43
N ILE A 91 11.17 -0.98 4.18
CA ILE A 91 10.47 -2.21 3.75
C ILE A 91 11.43 -3.28 3.30
N LEU A 92 12.51 -2.92 2.63
CA LEU A 92 13.43 -3.87 2.01
C LEU A 92 14.65 -4.14 2.88
N GLU A 93 15.07 -5.40 2.87
CA GLU A 93 16.37 -5.81 3.38
C GLU A 93 17.12 -6.69 2.37
N PRO A 94 18.45 -6.57 2.28
CA PRO A 94 19.24 -7.39 1.38
C PRO A 94 19.28 -8.84 1.87
N ILE A 95 19.14 -9.79 0.94
CA ILE A 95 19.32 -11.20 1.22
C ILE A 95 20.80 -11.55 1.03
N PRO A 96 21.50 -12.04 2.06
CA PRO A 96 22.89 -12.44 1.93
C PRO A 96 22.98 -13.65 1.01
N MET A 97 23.48 -13.44 -0.21
CA MET A 97 23.79 -14.53 -1.13
C MET A 97 25.13 -15.15 -0.73
N HIS A 98 25.11 -16.19 0.10
CA HIS A 98 26.34 -16.92 0.44
C HIS A 98 27.01 -17.46 -0.84
N ARG A 99 28.33 -17.20 -0.97
CA ARG A 99 29.14 -17.72 -2.09
C ARG A 99 29.24 -19.25 -2.07
N ASN A 100 29.12 -19.88 -0.89
CA ASN A 100 29.17 -21.33 -0.72
C ASN A 100 27.78 -21.99 -0.80
N ARG A 101 27.24 -22.04 -2.02
CA ARG A 101 25.89 -22.53 -2.37
C ARG A 101 25.70 -24.06 -2.31
N ARG A 102 26.66 -24.83 -1.77
CA ARG A 102 26.52 -26.30 -1.67
C ARG A 102 25.60 -26.74 -0.52
N LYS A 103 25.35 -25.87 0.47
CA LYS A 103 24.59 -26.24 1.69
C LYS A 103 23.14 -25.75 1.73
N GLU A 104 22.77 -24.73 0.96
CA GLU A 104 21.38 -24.23 0.91
C GLU A 104 20.87 -24.27 -0.53
N ALA A 105 20.11 -25.32 -0.87
CA ALA A 105 19.46 -25.44 -2.17
C ALA A 105 18.34 -24.40 -2.27
N GLY A 106 18.61 -23.31 -2.97
CA GLY A 106 17.62 -22.27 -3.26
C GLY A 106 17.10 -22.34 -4.70
N TYR A 107 15.79 -22.17 -4.85
CA TYR A 107 15.09 -22.08 -6.13
C TYR A 107 14.49 -20.68 -6.31
N LEU A 108 14.41 -20.22 -7.56
CA LEU A 108 13.85 -18.93 -7.93
C LEU A 108 12.82 -19.12 -9.05
N ILE A 109 11.63 -18.57 -8.85
CA ILE A 109 10.63 -18.38 -9.90
C ILE A 109 10.67 -16.90 -10.26
N LYS A 110 11.13 -16.56 -11.46
CA LYS A 110 11.13 -15.17 -11.92
C LYS A 110 9.74 -14.76 -12.40
N GLN A 111 9.38 -13.50 -12.24
CA GLN A 111 8.10 -12.97 -12.74
C GLN A 111 7.93 -13.16 -14.26
N GLU A 112 9.01 -13.09 -15.03
CA GLU A 112 8.98 -13.37 -16.47
C GLU A 112 8.57 -14.82 -16.80
N ASP A 113 8.97 -15.77 -15.93
CA ASP A 113 8.57 -17.17 -16.07
C ASP A 113 7.09 -17.36 -15.70
N LEU A 114 6.57 -16.60 -14.73
CA LEU A 114 5.14 -16.56 -14.39
C LEU A 114 4.28 -16.08 -15.57
N ASN A 115 4.79 -15.15 -16.37
CA ASN A 115 4.03 -14.55 -17.46
C ASN A 115 4.09 -15.38 -18.76
N ASN A 116 5.20 -16.07 -19.03
CA ASN A 116 5.46 -16.64 -20.36
C ASN A 116 5.31 -18.17 -20.49
N ARG A 117 5.24 -18.94 -19.39
CA ARG A 117 5.09 -20.41 -19.49
C ARG A 117 3.63 -20.85 -19.56
N LYS A 118 3.32 -21.79 -20.47
CA LYS A 118 2.01 -22.48 -20.55
C LYS A 118 1.53 -23.00 -19.18
N THR A 119 2.44 -23.49 -18.34
CA THR A 119 2.16 -23.98 -16.98
C THR A 119 1.62 -22.88 -16.06
N PHE A 120 2.21 -21.69 -16.08
CA PHE A 120 1.78 -20.57 -15.24
C PHE A 120 0.54 -19.86 -15.80
N ARG A 121 0.21 -20.03 -17.09
CA ARG A 121 -1.07 -19.56 -17.64
C ARG A 121 -2.28 -20.21 -16.95
N ARG A 122 -2.23 -21.52 -16.66
CA ARG A 122 -3.28 -22.22 -15.91
C ARG A 122 -3.33 -21.77 -14.45
N PHE A 123 -2.18 -21.60 -13.82
CA PHE A 123 -2.07 -21.03 -12.48
C PHE A 123 -2.71 -19.64 -12.41
N HIS A 124 -2.34 -18.72 -13.30
CA HIS A 124 -2.91 -17.38 -13.38
C HIS A 124 -4.42 -17.39 -13.65
N LYS A 125 -4.91 -18.28 -14.52
CA LYS A 125 -6.36 -18.45 -14.76
C LYS A 125 -7.08 -18.92 -13.48
N GLY A 126 -6.50 -19.86 -12.75
CA GLY A 126 -7.02 -20.34 -11.47
C GLY A 126 -7.05 -19.23 -10.42
N MET A 127 -5.95 -18.50 -10.26
CA MET A 127 -5.83 -17.38 -9.33
C MET A 127 -6.88 -16.31 -9.62
N LYS A 128 -7.01 -15.94 -10.90
CA LYS A 128 -8.02 -15.00 -11.35
C LYS A 128 -9.43 -15.50 -11.03
N SER A 129 -9.71 -16.77 -11.31
CA SER A 129 -11.03 -17.36 -11.03
C SER A 129 -11.33 -17.39 -9.53
N ALA A 130 -10.36 -17.72 -8.67
CA ALA A 130 -10.53 -17.67 -7.22
C ALA A 130 -10.79 -16.24 -6.74
N PHE A 131 -9.98 -15.28 -7.21
CA PHE A 131 -10.17 -13.87 -6.87
C PHE A 131 -11.53 -13.34 -7.33
N GLN A 132 -12.04 -13.79 -8.48
CA GLN A 132 -13.38 -13.42 -8.98
C GLN A 132 -14.52 -13.99 -8.14
N LYS A 133 -14.30 -15.04 -7.32
CA LYS A 133 -15.31 -15.51 -6.36
C LYS A 133 -15.47 -14.58 -5.16
N CYS A 134 -14.40 -13.89 -4.79
CA CYS A 134 -14.35 -12.99 -3.65
C CYS A 134 -14.20 -11.51 -4.06
N SER A 135 -14.44 -11.18 -5.32
CA SER A 135 -14.39 -9.80 -5.79
C SER A 135 -15.35 -9.55 -6.94
N LYS A 136 -15.82 -8.32 -7.06
CA LYS A 136 -16.72 -7.93 -8.15
C LYS A 136 -16.60 -6.46 -8.50
N TRP A 137 -16.91 -6.16 -9.74
CA TRP A 137 -17.18 -4.81 -10.19
C TRP A 137 -18.60 -4.40 -9.80
N VAL A 138 -18.76 -3.19 -9.26
CA VAL A 138 -20.04 -2.54 -9.02
C VAL A 138 -20.12 -1.33 -9.94
N GLY A 139 -20.80 -1.52 -11.07
CA GLY A 139 -20.75 -0.56 -12.19
C GLY A 139 -19.34 -0.47 -12.79
N LYS A 140 -19.02 0.68 -13.44
CA LYS A 140 -17.75 0.88 -14.16
C LYS A 140 -16.60 1.46 -13.32
N LYS A 141 -16.89 1.89 -12.08
CA LYS A 141 -15.98 2.75 -11.30
C LYS A 141 -15.60 2.19 -9.92
N GLN A 142 -16.32 1.19 -9.43
CA GLN A 142 -16.09 0.60 -8.12
C GLN A 142 -15.67 -0.86 -8.24
N PHE A 143 -14.56 -1.20 -7.60
CA PHE A 143 -14.15 -2.58 -7.38
C PHE A 143 -14.35 -2.93 -5.91
N ARG A 144 -14.97 -4.09 -5.64
CA ARG A 144 -15.28 -4.56 -4.29
C ARG A 144 -14.64 -5.91 -4.04
N ILE A 145 -13.96 -6.02 -2.91
CA ILE A 145 -13.41 -7.26 -2.35
C ILE A 145 -14.33 -7.68 -1.19
N LEU A 146 -14.80 -8.93 -1.25
CA LEU A 146 -15.71 -9.52 -0.28
C LEU A 146 -14.94 -10.05 0.94
N GLN A 147 -15.64 -10.23 2.06
CA GLN A 147 -15.02 -10.66 3.32
C GLN A 147 -14.33 -12.04 3.24
N ASN A 148 -14.81 -12.93 2.38
CA ASN A 148 -14.25 -14.27 2.20
C ASN A 148 -12.98 -14.33 1.34
N ALA A 149 -12.40 -13.18 0.95
CA ALA A 149 -11.26 -13.14 0.04
C ALA A 149 -10.03 -13.90 0.58
N GLU A 150 -9.73 -13.79 1.86
CA GLU A 150 -8.62 -14.51 2.47
C GLU A 150 -8.83 -16.03 2.39
N ALA A 151 -10.02 -16.51 2.74
CA ALA A 151 -10.36 -17.93 2.71
C ALA A 151 -10.30 -18.50 1.29
N GLU A 152 -10.90 -17.83 0.30
CA GLU A 152 -10.89 -18.27 -1.11
C GLU A 152 -9.47 -18.33 -1.69
N MET A 153 -8.67 -17.29 -1.43
CA MET A 153 -7.30 -17.23 -1.93
C MET A 153 -6.40 -18.28 -1.25
N THR A 154 -6.59 -18.50 0.06
CA THR A 154 -5.86 -19.52 0.82
C THR A 154 -6.22 -20.93 0.36
N ALA A 155 -7.52 -21.23 0.17
CA ALA A 155 -7.98 -22.53 -0.32
C ALA A 155 -7.43 -22.83 -1.73
N TRP A 156 -7.43 -21.83 -2.61
CA TRP A 156 -6.85 -21.98 -3.94
C TRP A 156 -5.34 -22.23 -3.89
N ALA A 157 -4.60 -21.43 -3.14
CA ALA A 157 -3.15 -21.55 -3.01
C ALA A 157 -2.72 -22.89 -2.40
N SER A 158 -3.53 -23.42 -1.47
CA SER A 158 -3.26 -24.67 -0.75
C SER A 158 -3.63 -25.94 -1.51
N SER A 159 -4.24 -25.84 -2.70
CA SER A 159 -4.59 -27.03 -3.48
C SER A 159 -3.35 -27.77 -4.01
N ARG A 160 -3.37 -29.10 -3.91
CA ARG A 160 -2.27 -29.99 -4.35
C ARG A 160 -1.86 -29.73 -5.80
N GLU A 161 -2.82 -29.49 -6.68
CA GLU A 161 -2.56 -29.20 -8.10
C GLU A 161 -1.77 -27.90 -8.27
N ASN A 162 -2.12 -26.84 -7.54
CA ASN A 162 -1.41 -25.56 -7.63
C ASN A 162 -0.02 -25.63 -7.01
N GLN A 163 0.14 -26.34 -5.89
CA GLN A 163 1.45 -26.61 -5.31
C GLN A 163 2.36 -27.34 -6.32
N GLN A 164 1.86 -28.38 -6.99
CA GLN A 164 2.61 -29.08 -8.05
C GLN A 164 3.01 -28.16 -9.20
N ARG A 165 2.10 -27.27 -9.64
CA ARG A 165 2.41 -26.28 -10.69
C ARG A 165 3.53 -25.32 -10.26
N ILE A 166 3.52 -24.83 -9.03
CA ILE A 166 4.59 -23.99 -8.47
C ILE A 166 5.92 -24.77 -8.47
N LEU A 167 5.91 -26.00 -7.98
CA LEU A 167 7.11 -26.86 -7.91
C LEU A 167 7.72 -27.13 -9.29
N SER A 168 6.88 -27.39 -10.30
CA SER A 168 7.34 -27.62 -11.69
C SER A 168 8.00 -26.39 -12.34
N GLY A 169 7.73 -25.20 -11.81
CA GLY A 169 8.29 -23.93 -12.28
C GLY A 169 9.62 -23.55 -11.65
N LEU A 170 10.10 -24.31 -10.66
CA LEU A 170 11.31 -24.00 -9.91
C LEU A 170 12.56 -24.14 -10.76
N LYS A 171 13.39 -23.09 -10.74
CA LYS A 171 14.73 -23.10 -11.31
C LYS A 171 15.74 -22.84 -10.22
N ARG A 172 16.92 -23.45 -10.30
CA ARG A 172 18.02 -23.12 -9.37
C ARG A 172 18.40 -21.64 -9.48
N ILE A 173 18.75 -21.04 -8.35
CA ILE A 173 19.17 -19.64 -8.30
C ILE A 173 20.41 -19.42 -9.19
N PRO A 174 20.39 -18.45 -10.12
CA PRO A 174 21.53 -18.18 -11.00
C PRO A 174 22.74 -17.65 -10.21
N ARG A 175 23.96 -17.91 -10.69
CA ARG A 175 25.22 -17.45 -10.06
C ARG A 175 25.36 -15.93 -10.05
N ARG A 176 24.81 -15.28 -11.07
CA ARG A 176 24.81 -13.82 -11.23
C ARG A 176 23.41 -13.38 -11.59
N PHE A 177 22.96 -12.27 -10.99
CA PHE A 177 21.69 -11.64 -11.35
C PHE A 177 21.92 -10.59 -12.41
N SER A 178 20.92 -10.41 -13.28
CA SER A 178 20.92 -9.29 -14.19
C SER A 178 20.88 -7.99 -13.40
N LYS A 179 21.52 -6.93 -13.93
CA LYS A 179 21.34 -5.57 -13.40
C LYS A 179 19.90 -5.06 -13.53
N ARG A 180 19.10 -5.67 -14.42
CA ARG A 180 17.69 -5.30 -14.64
C ARG A 180 16.83 -5.62 -13.42
N ASN A 181 15.92 -4.70 -13.12
CA ASN A 181 14.90 -4.85 -12.08
C ASN A 181 13.96 -6.00 -12.43
N LYS A 182 13.87 -7.01 -11.55
CA LYS A 182 12.98 -8.16 -11.73
C LYS A 182 12.38 -8.58 -10.38
N GLY A 183 11.11 -8.95 -10.37
CA GLY A 183 10.48 -9.63 -9.25
C GLY A 183 10.61 -11.16 -9.34
N GLY A 184 10.44 -11.85 -8.23
CA GLY A 184 10.34 -13.31 -8.20
C GLY A 184 9.95 -13.85 -6.84
N ILE A 185 9.89 -15.18 -6.75
CA ILE A 185 9.69 -15.93 -5.50
C ILE A 185 10.94 -16.77 -5.27
N LEU A 186 11.57 -16.58 -4.12
CA LEU A 186 12.72 -17.33 -3.64
C LEU A 186 12.21 -18.44 -2.71
N ILE A 187 12.60 -19.68 -2.99
CA ILE A 187 12.31 -20.83 -2.14
C ILE A 187 13.63 -21.39 -1.63
N THR A 188 13.80 -21.44 -0.31
CA THR A 188 14.94 -22.05 0.37
C THR A 188 14.46 -23.22 1.24
N GLN A 189 15.38 -23.88 1.96
CA GLN A 189 14.98 -24.88 2.96
C GLN A 189 14.23 -24.27 4.14
N LYS A 190 14.42 -22.97 4.42
CA LYS A 190 13.89 -22.29 5.61
C LYS A 190 12.58 -21.56 5.32
N GLU A 191 12.45 -20.97 4.13
CA GLU A 191 11.35 -20.06 3.82
C GLU A 191 11.03 -19.99 2.33
N THR A 192 9.81 -19.53 2.03
CA THR A 192 9.37 -19.06 0.71
C THR A 192 9.07 -17.57 0.81
N THR A 193 9.83 -16.74 0.11
CA THR A 193 9.68 -15.28 0.18
C THR A 193 9.60 -14.63 -1.20
N ALA A 194 8.79 -13.58 -1.32
CA ALA A 194 8.85 -12.69 -2.47
C ALA A 194 10.17 -11.90 -2.46
N VAL A 195 10.79 -11.74 -3.63
CA VAL A 195 12.07 -11.05 -3.79
C VAL A 195 12.08 -10.04 -4.93
N ILE A 196 12.86 -8.99 -4.74
CA ILE A 196 13.17 -7.97 -5.73
C ILE A 196 14.66 -8.09 -6.07
N MET A 197 14.97 -8.25 -7.35
CA MET A 197 16.33 -8.25 -7.88
C MET A 197 16.58 -6.89 -8.52
N THR A 198 17.57 -6.15 -8.01
CA THR A 198 18.00 -4.87 -8.59
C THR A 198 19.49 -4.68 -8.35
N ASN A 199 20.20 -4.12 -9.34
CA ASN A 199 21.64 -3.85 -9.26
C ASN A 199 22.49 -5.07 -8.82
N GLY A 200 22.09 -6.27 -9.27
CA GLY A 200 22.80 -7.51 -8.94
C GLY A 200 22.63 -8.00 -7.49
N LYS A 201 21.84 -7.30 -6.66
CA LYS A 201 21.50 -7.67 -5.29
C LYS A 201 20.06 -8.22 -5.22
N LEU A 202 19.78 -9.04 -4.21
CA LEU A 202 18.42 -9.48 -3.88
C LEU A 202 17.95 -8.79 -2.62
N TYR A 203 16.68 -8.40 -2.63
CA TYR A 203 16.00 -7.83 -1.49
C TYR A 203 14.74 -8.64 -1.21
N ARG A 204 14.40 -8.81 0.06
CA ARG A 204 13.08 -9.26 0.52
C ARG A 204 12.41 -8.14 1.30
N ILE A 205 11.09 -8.26 1.45
CA ILE A 205 10.37 -7.45 2.43
C ILE A 205 10.79 -7.94 3.82
N LYS A 206 11.15 -7.02 4.71
CA LYS A 206 11.49 -7.35 6.11
C LYS A 206 10.33 -8.11 6.73
N GLU A 207 10.61 -9.30 7.25
CA GLU A 207 9.64 -10.02 8.07
C GLU A 207 9.33 -9.19 9.33
N ALA A 208 8.07 -9.25 9.77
CA ALA A 208 7.58 -8.68 11.03
C ALA A 208 7.29 -7.16 11.11
N LYS A 209 7.18 -6.42 10.00
CA LYS A 209 6.52 -5.10 10.05
C LYS A 209 5.15 -5.19 9.40
N ALA A 210 4.10 -4.93 10.19
CA ALA A 210 2.82 -4.60 9.60
C ALA A 210 3.04 -3.40 8.66
N ILE A 211 2.31 -3.34 7.54
CA ILE A 211 2.36 -2.17 6.65
C ILE A 211 2.14 -0.86 7.43
N GLN A 212 1.33 -0.95 8.50
CA GLN A 212 1.11 0.12 9.45
C GLN A 212 2.42 0.60 10.09
N ASP A 213 3.27 -0.30 10.60
CA ASP A 213 4.55 0.03 11.23
C ASP A 213 5.52 0.71 10.26
N ILE A 214 5.48 0.31 8.98
CA ILE A 214 6.25 0.97 7.92
C ILE A 214 5.78 2.41 7.77
N PHE A 215 4.48 2.66 7.65
CA PHE A 215 3.95 4.03 7.55
C PHE A 215 4.21 4.85 8.81
N LEU A 216 4.07 4.25 10.00
CA LEU A 216 4.38 4.91 11.27
C LEU A 216 5.87 5.27 11.37
N SER A 217 6.77 4.48 10.78
CA SER A 217 8.20 4.81 10.74
C SER A 217 8.57 6.02 9.85
N LEU A 218 7.62 6.50 9.02
CA LEU A 218 7.76 7.73 8.25
C LEU A 218 7.39 8.98 9.07
N ILE A 219 6.75 8.80 10.22
CA ILE A 219 6.18 9.87 11.03
C ILE A 219 6.95 9.88 12.35
N SER A 220 7.45 11.05 12.76
CA SER A 220 8.09 11.15 14.07
C SER A 220 7.07 10.83 15.19
N PRO A 221 7.49 10.23 16.31
CA PRO A 221 6.58 9.94 17.43
C PRO A 221 5.85 11.20 17.93
N GLU A 222 6.53 12.35 17.91
CA GLU A 222 5.95 13.64 18.23
C GLU A 222 4.81 14.03 17.30
N LEU A 223 5.06 13.99 15.98
CA LEU A 223 4.04 14.32 14.99
C LEU A 223 2.86 13.34 15.07
N LEU A 224 3.14 12.05 15.25
CA LEU A 224 2.11 11.03 15.41
C LEU A 224 1.18 11.34 16.59
N ARG A 225 1.76 11.71 17.74
CA ARG A 225 0.98 12.11 18.93
C ARG A 225 0.13 13.35 18.64
N GLN A 226 0.69 14.37 18.00
CA GLN A 226 -0.06 15.58 17.63
C GLN A 226 -1.23 15.27 16.69
N LEU A 227 -1.00 14.46 15.65
CA LEU A 227 -2.04 14.04 14.71
C LEU A 227 -3.12 13.22 15.42
N HIS A 228 -2.73 12.28 16.28
CA HIS A 228 -3.66 11.44 17.03
C HIS A 228 -4.56 12.29 17.95
N THR A 229 -3.98 13.18 18.74
CA THR A 229 -4.72 14.13 19.59
C THR A 229 -5.66 14.99 18.76
N LYS A 230 -5.19 15.50 17.61
CA LYS A 230 -5.99 16.32 16.70
C LYS A 230 -7.19 15.55 16.13
N ILE A 231 -6.99 14.29 15.75
CA ILE A 231 -8.04 13.42 15.21
C ILE A 231 -9.08 13.13 16.29
N LEU A 232 -8.65 12.68 17.48
CA LEU A 232 -9.56 12.38 18.59
C LEU A 232 -10.38 13.61 19.00
N PHE A 233 -9.79 14.79 18.99
CA PHE A 233 -10.48 16.04 19.24
C PHE A 233 -11.48 16.40 18.12
N ALA A 234 -11.12 16.14 16.86
CA ALA A 234 -11.94 16.50 15.70
C ALA A 234 -13.19 15.60 15.55
N ILE A 235 -13.09 14.31 15.83
CA ILE A 235 -14.17 13.33 15.66
C ILE A 235 -15.50 13.79 16.29
N PRO A 236 -15.60 14.03 17.61
CA PRO A 236 -16.88 14.38 18.23
C PRO A 236 -17.46 15.70 17.72
N ARG A 237 -16.60 16.66 17.34
CA ARG A 237 -17.01 17.98 16.84
C ARG A 237 -17.58 17.91 15.44
N VAL A 238 -16.88 17.20 14.55
CA VAL A 238 -17.32 16.99 13.17
C VAL A 238 -18.58 16.14 13.16
N LEU A 239 -18.69 15.14 14.05
CA LEU A 239 -19.86 14.28 14.17
C LEU A 239 -21.10 15.05 14.65
N ALA A 240 -20.96 15.93 15.66
CA ALA A 240 -22.07 16.73 16.18
C ALA A 240 -22.51 17.86 15.25
N ALA A 241 -21.62 18.34 14.38
CA ALA A 241 -21.90 19.47 13.50
C ALA A 241 -22.76 19.10 12.28
N THR A 242 -23.51 20.09 11.81
CA THR A 242 -24.29 20.06 10.56
C THR A 242 -23.75 21.00 9.50
N SER A 243 -22.90 21.96 9.87
CA SER A 243 -22.23 22.87 8.94
C SER A 243 -20.75 23.11 9.25
N PHE A 244 -19.99 23.60 8.27
CA PHE A 244 -18.59 24.01 8.46
C PHE A 244 -18.44 25.16 9.47
N LYS A 245 -19.35 26.15 9.44
CA LYS A 245 -19.32 27.32 10.33
C LYS A 245 -19.30 26.94 11.81
N GLN A 246 -20.00 25.85 12.18
CA GLN A 246 -19.99 25.34 13.56
C GLN A 246 -18.63 24.82 13.99
N VAL A 247 -17.82 24.31 13.05
CA VAL A 247 -16.52 23.70 13.33
C VAL A 247 -15.31 24.54 12.97
N GLU A 248 -15.53 25.66 12.29
CA GLU A 248 -14.49 26.54 11.74
C GLU A 248 -13.47 26.99 12.79
N ARG A 249 -13.94 27.34 14.00
CA ARG A 249 -13.06 27.76 15.12
C ARG A 249 -12.04 26.70 15.57
N TRP A 250 -12.25 25.44 15.21
CA TRP A 250 -11.34 24.33 15.52
C TRP A 250 -10.48 23.90 14.32
N ASN A 251 -10.56 24.64 13.22
CA ASN A 251 -9.81 24.40 12.00
C ASN A 251 -8.38 24.96 12.09
N ASN A 252 -7.61 24.51 13.07
CA ASN A 252 -6.17 24.78 13.22
C ASN A 252 -5.36 23.52 12.85
N PRO A 253 -4.92 23.37 11.59
CA PRO A 253 -4.20 22.18 11.15
C PRO A 253 -2.78 22.12 11.72
N VAL A 254 -2.31 20.90 11.98
CA VAL A 254 -0.88 20.66 12.23
C VAL A 254 -0.12 20.87 10.92
N GLU A 255 0.88 21.76 10.91
CA GLU A 255 1.78 21.93 9.76
C GLU A 255 2.84 20.82 9.81
N VAL A 256 2.84 19.97 8.78
CA VAL A 256 3.83 18.90 8.64
C VAL A 256 4.98 19.43 7.81
N ILE A 257 6.18 19.33 8.37
CA ILE A 257 7.42 19.68 7.71
C ILE A 257 8.15 18.38 7.39
N ILE A 258 8.57 18.23 6.13
CA ILE A 258 9.37 17.09 5.70
C ILE A 258 10.82 17.40 6.05
N VAL A 259 11.40 16.64 6.99
CA VAL A 259 12.79 16.77 7.40
C VAL A 259 13.53 15.50 7.02
N TYR A 260 14.60 15.63 6.24
CA TYR A 260 15.47 14.51 5.93
C TYR A 260 16.60 14.44 6.97
N SER A 261 16.61 13.39 7.78
CA SER A 261 17.84 12.96 8.42
C SER A 261 18.57 12.08 7.40
N PRO A 262 19.77 12.44 6.93
CA PRO A 262 20.53 11.57 6.06
C PRO A 262 20.78 10.26 6.80
N ALA A 263 19.98 9.24 6.50
CA ALA A 263 20.25 7.88 6.91
C ALA A 263 21.67 7.59 6.46
N LYS A 264 22.59 7.35 7.41
CA LYS A 264 24.01 7.01 7.17
C LYS A 264 24.10 6.15 5.92
N ARG A 265 24.52 6.76 4.79
CA ARG A 265 24.55 6.19 3.42
C ARG A 265 24.06 4.75 3.35
N THR A 266 22.75 4.53 3.48
CA THR A 266 22.18 3.23 3.18
C THR A 266 22.13 3.14 1.68
N GLU A 267 23.08 2.41 1.08
CA GLU A 267 23.08 2.03 -0.34
C GLU A 267 21.84 1.19 -0.66
N VAL A 268 20.67 1.82 -0.68
CA VAL A 268 19.42 1.19 -1.12
C VAL A 268 19.06 1.86 -2.43
N CYS A 269 19.29 1.13 -3.52
CA CYS A 269 18.88 1.46 -4.88
C CYS A 269 19.44 2.79 -5.43
N ALA A 270 20.76 2.86 -5.65
CA ALA A 270 21.38 3.78 -6.61
C ALA A 270 21.44 3.13 -8.00
#